data_AF-A0A0W8GAC3-F1
#
_entry.id   AF-A0A0W8GAC3-F1
#
_cell.length_a   1.000
_cell.length_b   1.000
_cell.length_c   1.000
_cell.angle_alpha   90.00
_cell.angle_beta   90.00
_cell.angle_gamma   90.00
#
_symmetry.space_group_name_H-M   'P 1'
#
loop_
_entity.id
_entity.type
_entity.pdbx_description
1 polymer ?
#
loop_
_entity_poly.entity_id
_entity_poly.type
_entity_poly.pdbx_seq_one_letter_code
_entity_poly.pdbx_strand_id
1 'polypeptide(L)' 'MAAVWPSAIVARRMVREFTGGLISPKTMANLDSLGQGPEGRFIANSATAYPVKNLVTWLRSRSK' A
#
# COMPACT_ATOMS: atom_id res chain seq x y z
N MET A 1 3.47 -16.20 -10.28
CA MET A 1 3.37 -14.73 -10.14
C MET A 1 2.01 -14.30 -10.61
N ALA A 2 1.22 -13.57 -9.81
CA ALA A 2 -0.02 -12.96 -10.31
C ALA A 2 0.36 -11.85 -11.30
N ALA A 3 -0.15 -11.93 -12.54
CA ALA A 3 0.26 -11.02 -13.62
C ALA A 3 -0.16 -9.56 -13.37
N VAL A 4 -1.27 -9.34 -12.67
CA VAL A 4 -1.78 -8.02 -12.27
C VAL A 4 -2.64 -8.20 -11.01
N TRP A 5 -2.55 -7.27 -10.05
CA TRP A 5 -3.55 -7.23 -8.98
C TRP A 5 -4.93 -6.87 -9.57
N PRO A 6 -6.04 -7.36 -8.98
CA PRO A 6 -7.39 -7.15 -9.52
C PRO A 6 -7.85 -5.68 -9.50
N SER A 7 -7.06 -4.78 -8.94
CA SER A 7 -7.41 -3.36 -8.75
C SER A 7 -6.20 -2.49 -9.03
N ALA A 8 -6.37 -1.35 -9.72
CA ALA A 8 -5.31 -0.36 -9.93
C ALA A 8 -4.98 0.46 -8.66
N ILE A 9 -5.85 0.37 -7.65
CA ILE A 9 -5.81 1.10 -6.39
C ILE A 9 -5.96 0.09 -5.26
N VAL A 10 -5.15 0.26 -4.21
CA VAL A 10 -5.26 -0.53 -2.98
C VAL A 10 -5.57 0.38 -1.80
N ALA A 11 -6.68 0.09 -1.13
CA ALA A 11 -7.01 0.74 0.12
C ALA A 11 -6.05 0.26 1.22
N ARG A 12 -5.60 1.18 2.08
CA ARG A 12 -4.70 0.90 3.20
C ARG A 12 -5.21 -0.24 4.10
N ARG A 13 -6.52 -0.31 4.32
CA ARG A 13 -7.18 -1.38 5.10
C ARG A 13 -7.01 -2.77 4.51
N MET A 14 -6.94 -2.89 3.17
CA MET A 14 -6.80 -4.15 2.45
C MET A 14 -5.34 -4.49 2.14
N VAL A 15 -4.37 -3.63 2.47
CA VAL A 15 -2.97 -3.83 2.10
C VAL A 15 -2.41 -5.17 2.58
N ARG A 16 -2.91 -5.69 3.70
CA ARG A 16 -2.53 -6.99 4.24
C ARG A 16 -2.88 -8.13 3.28
N GLU A 17 -4.06 -8.11 2.69
CA GLU A 17 -4.52 -9.16 1.77
C GLU A 17 -3.75 -9.08 0.44
N PHE A 18 -3.61 -7.87 -0.10
CA PHE A 18 -2.88 -7.66 -1.36
C PHE A 18 -1.39 -8.01 -1.26
N THR A 19 -0.77 -7.82 -0.09
CA THR A 19 0.63 -8.18 0.14
C THR A 19 0.81 -9.62 0.63
N GLY A 20 -0.24 -10.44 0.68
CA GLY A 20 -0.14 -11.83 1.16
C GLY A 20 0.22 -11.96 2.65
N GLY A 21 -0.11 -10.93 3.45
CA GLY A 21 0.16 -10.89 4.89
C GLY A 21 1.47 -10.21 5.30
N LEU A 22 2.27 -9.72 4.35
CA LEU A 22 3.58 -9.10 4.64
C LEU A 22 3.47 -7.80 5.44
N ILE A 23 2.45 -6.99 5.20
CA ILE A 23 2.30 -5.67 5.84
C ILE A 23 0.93 -5.53 6.49
N SER A 24 0.94 -5.16 7.76
CA SER A 24 -0.28 -4.82 8.49
C SER A 24 -0.76 -3.41 8.17
N PRO A 25 -2.08 -3.16 8.10
CA PRO A 25 -2.65 -1.83 7.85
C PRO A 25 -2.27 -0.82 8.94
N LYS A 26 -2.02 -1.29 10.18
CA LYS A 26 -1.52 -0.47 11.29
C LYS A 26 -0.08 0.00 11.04
N THR A 27 0.79 -0.90 10.58
CA THR A 27 2.17 -0.55 10.20
C THR A 27 2.17 0.48 9.09
N MET A 28 1.29 0.33 8.10
CA MET A 28 1.12 1.31 7.06
C MET A 28 0.59 2.66 7.59
N ALA A 29 -0.19 2.69 8.68
CA ALA A 29 -0.56 3.96 9.37
C ALA A 29 0.65 4.70 9.85
N ASN A 30 1.50 3.99 10.59
CA ASN A 30 2.64 4.60 11.25
C ASN A 30 3.61 5.12 10.21
N LEU A 31 3.84 4.37 9.13
CA LEU A 31 4.70 4.78 8.03
C LEU A 31 4.12 5.99 7.26
N ASP A 32 2.81 6.03 7.07
CA ASP A 32 2.12 7.18 6.46
C ASP A 32 2.21 8.43 7.33
N SER A 33 2.09 8.30 8.66
CA SER A 33 2.32 9.38 9.62
C SER A 33 3.78 9.83 9.71
N LEU A 34 4.74 8.92 9.50
CA LEU A 34 6.17 9.22 9.46
C LEU A 34 6.62 9.80 8.11
N GLY A 35 5.73 9.94 7.13
CA GLY A 35 6.08 10.36 5.77
C GLY A 35 6.90 9.32 4.99
N GLN A 36 7.01 8.10 5.52
CA GLN A 36 7.72 6.97 4.91
C GLN A 36 6.77 6.00 4.19
N GLY A 37 5.54 6.43 3.90
CA GLY A 37 4.55 5.65 3.20
C GLY A 37 4.77 5.63 1.67
N PRO A 38 3.91 4.93 0.93
CA PRO A 38 3.91 4.95 -0.53
C PRO A 38 3.57 6.36 -1.06
N GLU A 39 4.26 6.79 -2.11
CA GLU A 39 3.98 8.07 -2.77
C GLU A 39 2.61 8.07 -3.47
N GLY A 40 2.03 9.25 -3.62
CA GLY A 40 0.71 9.40 -4.25
C GLY A 40 -0.43 8.84 -3.41
N ARG A 41 -0.31 8.87 -2.07
CA ARG A 41 -1.44 8.60 -1.17
C ARG A 41 -2.59 9.55 -1.50
N PHE A 42 -3.80 9.03 -1.54
CA PHE A 42 -5.00 9.85 -1.67
C PHE A 42 -6.11 9.33 -0.76
N ILE A 43 -7.08 10.19 -0.46
CA ILE A 43 -8.23 9.86 0.37
C ILE A 43 -9.43 9.72 -0.57
N ALA A 44 -10.07 8.56 -0.57
CA ALA A 44 -11.31 8.32 -1.29
C ALA A 44 -12.41 7.94 -0.28
N ASN A 45 -13.45 8.76 -0.16
CA ASN A 45 -14.59 8.51 0.73
C ASN A 45 -14.20 8.07 2.15
N SER A 46 -13.25 8.79 2.77
CA SER A 46 -12.72 8.53 4.12
C SER A 46 -11.68 7.40 4.25
N ALA A 47 -11.36 6.68 3.17
CA ALA A 47 -10.30 5.66 3.17
C ALA A 47 -9.03 6.19 2.48
N THR A 48 -7.88 6.04 3.14
CA THR A 48 -6.58 6.25 2.49
C THR A 48 -6.30 5.09 1.53
N ALA A 49 -5.93 5.44 0.30
CA ALA A 49 -5.64 4.50 -0.77
C ALA A 49 -4.34 4.87 -1.50
N TYR A 50 -3.76 3.87 -2.15
CA TYR A 50 -2.50 3.98 -2.87
C TYR A 50 -2.63 3.38 -4.28
N PRO A 51 -2.03 4.00 -5.30
CA PRO A 51 -1.83 3.36 -6.59
C PRO A 51 -0.95 2.12 -6.42
N VAL A 52 -1.31 1.01 -7.07
CA VAL A 52 -0.55 -0.26 -6.97
C VAL A 52 0.91 -0.07 -7.37
N LYS A 53 1.14 0.67 -8.45
CA LYS A 53 2.49 0.96 -8.96
C LYS A 53 3.38 1.58 -7.88
N ASN A 54 2.87 2.59 -7.20
CA ASN A 54 3.61 3.31 -6.16
C ASN A 54 3.81 2.44 -4.92
N LEU A 55 2.79 1.67 -4.53
CA LEU A 55 2.91 0.70 -3.44
C LEU A 55 3.95 -0.38 -3.72
N VAL A 56 4.01 -0.91 -4.95
CA VAL A 56 5.00 -1.92 -5.35
C VAL A 56 6.40 -1.33 -5.40
N THR A 57 6.58 -0.12 -5.96
CA THR A 57 7.87 0.59 -5.93
C THR A 57 8.36 0.78 -4.51
N TRP A 58 7.46 1.21 -3.62
CA TRP A 58 7.75 1.41 -2.21
C TRP A 58 8.11 0.10 -1.49
N LEU A 59 7.35 -0.98 -1.74
CA LEU A 59 7.66 -2.32 -1.23
C LEU A 59 9.05 -2.79 -1.68
N ARG A 60 9.37 -2.59 -2.96
CA ARG A 60 10.66 -2.97 -3.54
C ARG A 60 11.82 -2.19 -2.94
N SER A 61 11.62 -0.90 -2.65
CA SER A 61 12.62 -0.08 -1.95
C SER A 61 12.92 -0.57 -0.52
N ARG A 62 12.02 -1.37 0.08
CA ARG A 62 12.18 -1.90 1.45
C ARG A 62 12.61 -3.36 1.49
N SER A 63 12.48 -4.09 0.38
CA SER A 63 13.03 -5.44 0.26
C SER A 63 14.53 -5.33 0.02
N LYS A 64 15.32 -5.83 0.98
CA LYS A 64 16.71 -6.20 0.70
C LYS A 64 16.76 -7.46 -0.15
#